data_AF-A0A8S4QUW4-F1
#
_entry.id   AF-A0A8S4QUW4-F1
#
_cell.length_a   1.000
_cell.length_b   1.000
_cell.length_c   1.000
_cell.angle_alpha   90.00
_cell.angle_beta   90.00
_cell.angle_gamma   90.00
#
_symmetry.space_group_name_H-M   'P 1'
#
loop_
_entity.id
_entity.type
_entity.pdbx_description
1 polymer ?
#
loop_
_entity_poly.entity_id
_entity_poly.type
_entity_poly.pdbx_seq_one_letter_code
_entity_poly.pdbx_strand_id
1 'polypeptide(L)'
;MELNSENEDLPQNIETKYPLLQFEKQIFIDIFEKDALVIIAKGLSYNAVVANLLWVHKDPGNLVLVLNSSDHEEKLFTEKFRLTVLPNTGAEREKAYLEGGVYFVSTRILVVDLLKNRVPVSNITGIVVLRAHTVLESCQEAFVLRLFRQKNKIGFIKAFSNSPISFTFGYHQVEKVMRALFVTELFLWPRFHGAIIKSLKSRQAEVIELHVRLTTNTSLIQSCLLDIMNYTVKQLKSINRTLDMQVTLFIKLSNHGKFQSIFLLYNG
;
A
#
# COMPACT_ATOMS: atom_id res chain seq x y z
N MET A 1 -4.63 39.21 -27.11
CA MET A 1 -5.24 39.23 -25.76
C MET A 1 -4.82 37.96 -25.08
N GLU A 2 -3.74 38.10 -24.32
CA GLU A 2 -3.21 37.09 -23.41
C GLU A 2 -4.24 36.81 -22.32
N LEU A 3 -4.47 35.54 -22.02
CA LEU A 3 -5.02 35.12 -20.74
C LEU A 3 -4.02 34.12 -20.16
N ASN A 4 -3.14 34.67 -19.33
CA ASN A 4 -2.31 33.96 -18.38
C ASN A 4 -3.22 33.12 -17.47
N SER A 5 -3.02 31.81 -17.46
CA SER A 5 -3.41 30.95 -16.35
C SER A 5 -2.14 30.43 -15.71
N GLU A 6 -1.85 30.98 -14.54
CA GLU A 6 -0.82 30.67 -13.57
C GLU A 6 -0.41 29.19 -13.58
N ASN A 7 0.80 28.92 -14.09
CA ASN A 7 1.53 27.73 -13.70
C ASN A 7 2.12 28.04 -12.33
N GLU A 8 1.44 27.62 -11.26
CA GLU A 8 2.01 27.60 -9.92
C GLU A 8 3.31 26.80 -9.95
N ASP A 9 4.41 27.48 -9.66
CA ASP A 9 5.74 26.94 -9.55
C ASP A 9 5.76 25.84 -8.47
N LEU A 10 5.84 24.58 -8.92
CA LEU A 10 6.18 23.44 -8.06
C LEU A 10 7.53 23.73 -7.37
N PRO A 11 7.66 23.56 -6.04
CA PRO A 11 8.90 23.88 -5.34
C PRO A 11 10.07 23.13 -5.97
N GLN A 12 10.97 23.91 -6.58
CA GLN A 12 12.16 23.45 -7.26
C GLN A 12 13.20 23.02 -6.21
N ASN A 13 13.80 21.85 -6.44
CA ASN A 13 14.90 21.22 -5.69
C ASN A 13 14.55 20.45 -4.41
N ILE A 14 13.86 19.32 -4.57
CA ILE A 14 14.18 18.14 -3.74
C ILE A 14 15.07 17.22 -4.57
N GLU A 15 16.31 17.00 -4.13
CA GLU A 15 17.25 16.13 -4.82
C GLU A 15 16.74 14.68 -4.75
N THR A 16 16.22 14.15 -5.85
CA THR A 16 15.72 12.77 -5.91
C THR A 16 16.79 11.87 -6.51
N LYS A 17 17.30 10.91 -5.73
CA LYS A 17 18.32 9.96 -6.20
C LYS A 17 17.82 9.02 -7.28
N TYR A 18 16.53 8.63 -7.24
CA TYR A 18 15.93 7.78 -8.27
C TYR A 18 14.99 8.58 -9.16
N PRO A 19 14.99 8.30 -10.48
CA PRO A 19 14.09 8.96 -11.41
C PRO A 19 12.64 8.66 -11.02
N LEU A 20 11.89 9.72 -10.72
CA LEU A 20 10.46 9.66 -10.46
C LEU A 20 9.69 10.19 -11.67
N LEU A 21 8.58 9.53 -11.97
CA LEU A 21 7.58 10.05 -12.90
C LEU A 21 6.90 11.29 -12.30
N GLN A 22 6.26 12.10 -13.14
CA GLN A 22 5.67 13.36 -12.71
C GLN A 22 4.64 13.17 -11.58
N PHE A 23 3.78 12.16 -11.69
CA PHE A 23 2.81 11.86 -10.62
C PHE A 23 3.49 11.35 -9.35
N GLU A 24 4.59 10.59 -9.45
CA GLU A 24 5.34 10.11 -8.29
C GLU A 24 6.06 11.25 -7.56
N LYS A 25 6.52 12.27 -8.29
CA LYS A 25 7.08 13.50 -7.70
C LYS A 25 6.04 14.26 -6.90
N GLN A 26 4.81 14.40 -7.42
CA GLN A 26 3.70 15.03 -6.69
C GLN A 26 3.39 14.25 -5.41
N ILE A 27 3.21 12.92 -5.52
CA ILE A 27 3.01 12.05 -4.35
C ILE A 27 4.13 12.26 -3.31
N PHE A 28 5.38 12.31 -3.76
CA PHE A 28 6.52 12.45 -2.87
C PHE A 28 6.52 13.79 -2.11
N ILE A 29 6.21 14.90 -2.78
CA ILE A 29 6.12 16.23 -2.16
C ILE A 29 5.00 16.25 -1.10
N ASP A 30 3.80 15.79 -1.47
CA ASP A 30 2.63 15.77 -0.58
C ASP A 30 2.90 14.93 0.68
N ILE A 31 3.55 13.78 0.49
CA ILE A 31 3.92 12.87 1.59
C ILE A 31 5.06 13.44 2.41
N PHE A 32 5.99 14.20 1.86
CA PHE A 32 7.13 14.71 2.63
C PHE A 32 6.66 15.63 3.75
N GLU A 33 5.76 16.56 3.43
CA GLU A 33 5.24 17.57 4.37
C GLU A 33 4.25 17.01 5.39
N LYS A 34 3.37 16.09 4.97
CA LYS A 34 2.23 15.65 5.79
C LYS A 34 2.30 14.19 6.20
N ASP A 35 1.77 13.88 7.38
CA ASP A 35 1.49 12.52 7.83
C ASP A 35 0.21 12.01 7.18
N ALA A 36 0.37 11.17 6.16
CA ALA A 36 -0.72 10.79 5.28
C ALA A 36 -0.79 9.29 5.01
N LEU A 37 -2.01 8.83 4.72
CA LEU A 37 -2.27 7.54 4.07
C LEU A 37 -2.38 7.75 2.57
N VAL A 38 -1.53 7.07 1.81
CA VAL A 38 -1.54 7.11 0.35
C VAL A 38 -2.09 5.81 -0.20
N ILE A 39 -3.21 5.91 -0.91
CA ILE A 39 -3.86 4.79 -1.58
C ILE A 39 -3.69 4.96 -3.07
N ILE A 40 -2.87 4.08 -3.65
CA ILE A 40 -2.62 4.03 -5.09
C ILE A 40 -3.46 2.91 -5.71
N ALA A 41 -3.92 3.13 -6.93
CA ALA A 41 -4.62 2.10 -7.68
C ALA A 41 -3.77 0.84 -7.89
N LYS A 42 -4.44 -0.33 -7.92
CA LYS A 42 -3.80 -1.62 -8.19
C LYS A 42 -3.07 -1.57 -9.55
N GLY A 43 -1.83 -2.08 -9.57
CA GLY A 43 -0.96 -2.12 -10.75
C GLY A 43 0.00 -0.93 -10.86
N LEU A 44 -0.13 0.09 -10.02
CA LEU A 44 0.86 1.17 -9.89
C LEU A 44 1.76 0.88 -8.67
N SER A 45 3.07 1.05 -8.83
CA SER A 45 4.03 0.85 -7.75
C SER A 45 4.30 2.13 -6.97
N TYR A 46 4.32 2.07 -5.63
CA TYR A 46 4.84 3.15 -4.78
C TYR A 46 6.32 2.96 -4.41
N ASN A 47 6.97 1.89 -4.91
CA ASN A 47 8.32 1.52 -4.51
C ASN A 47 9.36 2.63 -4.80
N ALA A 48 9.21 3.37 -5.90
CA ALA A 48 10.11 4.47 -6.23
C ALA A 48 9.94 5.67 -5.28
N VAL A 49 8.69 5.99 -4.89
CA VAL A 49 8.39 7.04 -3.90
C VAL A 49 8.96 6.66 -2.54
N VAL A 50 8.68 5.44 -2.07
CA VAL A 50 9.24 4.93 -0.80
C VAL A 50 10.76 4.92 -0.85
N ALA A 51 11.37 4.48 -1.94
CA ALA A 51 12.82 4.51 -2.10
C ALA A 51 13.41 5.92 -1.89
N ASN A 52 12.84 6.95 -2.52
CA ASN A 52 13.33 8.32 -2.35
C ASN A 52 13.06 8.84 -0.93
N LEU A 53 11.92 8.50 -0.32
CA LEU A 53 11.63 8.84 1.09
C LEU A 53 12.68 8.24 2.04
N LEU A 54 12.99 6.96 1.89
CA LEU A 54 14.02 6.29 2.70
C LEU A 54 15.42 6.85 2.43
N TRP A 55 15.67 7.31 1.20
CA TRP A 55 16.96 7.91 0.85
C TRP A 55 17.18 9.25 1.56
N VAL A 56 16.17 10.13 1.58
CA VAL A 56 16.25 11.42 2.27
C VAL A 56 16.44 11.25 3.77
N HIS A 57 15.89 10.18 4.36
CA HIS A 57 16.05 9.89 5.78
C HIS A 57 17.17 8.89 6.10
N LYS A 58 18.12 8.67 5.17
CA LYS A 58 19.22 7.71 5.37
C LYS A 58 20.29 8.19 6.35
N ASP A 59 20.29 9.47 6.72
CA ASP A 59 21.31 10.02 7.63
C ASP A 59 21.34 9.29 8.97
N PRO A 60 22.53 9.05 9.55
CA PRO A 60 22.69 8.33 10.82
C PRO A 60 22.02 9.06 12.02
N GLY A 61 21.76 10.35 11.89
CA GLY A 61 20.99 11.12 12.89
C GLY A 61 19.49 10.82 12.88
N ASN A 62 18.98 10.10 11.87
CA ASN A 62 17.58 9.76 11.74
C ASN A 62 17.37 8.27 11.97
N LEU A 63 16.36 7.89 12.74
CA LEU A 63 15.95 6.49 12.88
C LEU A 63 14.57 6.31 12.24
N VAL A 64 14.53 5.65 11.08
CA VAL A 64 13.28 5.36 10.36
C VAL A 64 13.04 3.85 10.30
N LEU A 65 11.85 3.45 10.74
CA LEU A 65 11.45 2.04 10.75
C LEU A 65 10.42 1.78 9.67
N VAL A 66 10.67 0.76 8.84
CA VAL A 66 9.73 0.31 7.81
C VAL A 66 9.01 -0.94 8.31
N LEU A 67 7.68 -0.87 8.34
CA LEU A 67 6.80 -1.95 8.80
C LEU A 67 6.05 -2.58 7.66
N ASN A 68 5.74 -3.87 7.85
CA ASN A 68 4.92 -4.66 6.94
C ASN A 68 5.46 -4.61 5.49
N SER A 69 6.78 -4.75 5.33
CA SER A 69 7.45 -5.03 4.06
C SER A 69 7.34 -6.51 3.69
N SER A 70 7.36 -6.83 2.41
CA SER A 70 7.45 -8.22 1.96
C SER A 70 8.93 -8.61 1.87
N ASP A 71 9.23 -9.90 1.97
CA ASP A 71 10.62 -10.40 1.86
C ASP A 71 11.29 -9.95 0.56
N HIS A 72 10.51 -9.83 -0.53
CA HIS A 72 11.02 -9.36 -1.81
C HIS A 72 11.34 -7.86 -1.80
N GLU A 73 10.47 -7.03 -1.21
CA GLU A 73 10.71 -5.58 -1.07
C GLU A 73 11.91 -5.32 -0.15
N GLU A 74 12.00 -6.03 0.96
CA GLU A 74 13.11 -5.90 1.91
C GLU A 74 14.45 -6.23 1.24
N LYS A 75 14.53 -7.33 0.50
CA LYS A 75 15.74 -7.68 -0.28
C LYS A 75 16.07 -6.62 -1.33
N LEU A 76 15.07 -6.20 -2.11
CA LEU A 76 15.25 -5.18 -3.14
C LEU A 76 15.78 -3.88 -2.57
N PHE A 77 15.22 -3.40 -1.46
CA PHE A 77 15.68 -2.16 -0.83
C PHE A 77 17.03 -2.34 -0.15
N THR A 78 17.27 -3.46 0.53
CA THR A 78 18.56 -3.75 1.17
C THR A 78 19.70 -3.75 0.16
N GLU A 79 19.52 -4.41 -0.99
CA GLU A 79 20.50 -4.43 -2.08
C GLU A 79 20.71 -3.04 -2.69
N LYS A 80 19.60 -2.32 -2.97
CA LYS A 80 19.65 -1.01 -3.63
C LYS A 80 20.31 0.07 -2.77
N PHE A 81 20.11 0.00 -1.45
CA PHE A 81 20.57 1.02 -0.50
C PHE A 81 21.80 0.61 0.31
N ARG A 82 22.24 -0.66 0.21
CA ARG A 82 23.26 -1.26 1.08
C ARG A 82 22.94 -1.00 2.55
N LEU A 83 21.71 -1.31 2.94
CA LEU A 83 21.26 -1.10 4.32
C LEU A 83 21.85 -2.18 5.23
N THR A 84 22.08 -1.81 6.47
CA THR A 84 22.44 -2.74 7.53
C THR A 84 21.21 -3.58 7.87
N VAL A 85 21.31 -4.88 7.65
CA VAL A 85 20.26 -5.82 8.03
C VAL A 85 20.15 -5.82 9.56
N LEU A 86 18.92 -5.81 10.07
CA LEU A 86 18.68 -5.84 11.49
C LEU A 86 19.23 -7.15 12.09
N PRO A 87 20.10 -7.11 13.11
CA PRO A 87 20.69 -8.32 13.67
C PRO A 87 19.66 -9.17 14.41
N ASN A 88 19.91 -10.49 14.45
CA ASN A 88 18.98 -11.44 15.07
C ASN A 88 19.00 -11.39 16.61
N THR A 89 20.09 -10.95 17.22
CA THR A 89 20.23 -10.90 18.67
C THR A 89 19.72 -9.59 19.25
N GLY A 90 19.05 -9.66 20.41
CA GLY A 90 18.41 -8.49 21.00
C GLY A 90 19.37 -7.37 21.42
N ALA A 91 20.60 -7.71 21.83
CA ALA A 91 21.60 -6.75 22.29
C ALA A 91 22.29 -6.03 21.13
N GLU A 92 22.52 -6.72 20.01
CA GLU A 92 23.05 -6.08 18.79
C GLU A 92 21.99 -5.16 18.16
N ARG A 93 20.70 -5.52 18.25
CA ARG A 93 19.62 -4.65 17.77
C ARG A 93 19.56 -3.32 18.49
N GLU A 94 19.76 -3.33 19.80
CA GLU A 94 19.81 -2.09 20.60
C GLU A 94 20.93 -1.17 20.13
N LYS A 95 22.12 -1.72 19.84
CA LYS A 95 23.24 -0.95 19.25
C LYS A 95 22.88 -0.41 17.87
N ALA A 96 22.28 -1.23 17.01
CA ALA A 96 21.84 -0.80 15.68
C ALA A 96 20.83 0.36 15.77
N TYR A 97 19.84 0.30 16.65
CA TYR A 97 18.89 1.40 16.84
C TYR A 97 19.54 2.68 17.37
N LEU A 98 20.64 2.58 18.11
CA LEU A 98 21.43 3.74 18.59
C LEU A 98 22.33 4.34 17.51
N GLU A 99 22.85 3.52 16.60
CA GLU A 99 23.62 3.97 15.43
C GLU A 99 22.76 4.75 14.43
N GLY A 100 21.44 4.50 14.44
CA GLY A 100 20.48 5.17 13.58
C GLY A 100 20.51 4.65 12.14
N GLY A 101 19.67 5.24 11.30
CA GLY A 101 19.45 4.87 9.91
C GLY A 101 18.07 4.26 9.65
N VAL A 102 17.97 3.55 8.52
CA VAL A 102 16.72 2.96 8.03
C VAL A 102 16.73 1.45 8.26
N TYR A 103 15.75 0.93 8.98
CA TYR A 103 15.63 -0.49 9.26
C TYR A 103 14.29 -1.06 8.80
N PHE A 104 14.35 -2.20 8.13
CA PHE A 104 13.18 -3.06 7.88
C PHE A 104 13.01 -3.98 9.07
N VAL A 105 11.84 -3.94 9.70
CA VAL A 105 11.58 -4.70 10.94
C VAL A 105 10.23 -5.38 10.85
N SER A 106 10.18 -6.67 11.20
CA SER A 106 8.91 -7.37 11.35
C SER A 106 8.14 -6.84 12.55
N THR A 107 6.82 -6.73 12.40
CA THR A 107 5.94 -6.17 13.44
C THR A 107 6.12 -6.87 14.78
N ARG A 108 6.26 -8.21 14.79
CA ARG A 108 6.46 -9.01 16.01
C ARG A 108 7.74 -8.66 16.76
N ILE A 109 8.86 -8.48 16.05
CA ILE A 109 10.14 -8.11 16.68
C ILE A 109 10.02 -6.72 17.30
N LEU A 110 9.44 -5.77 16.56
CA LEU A 110 9.31 -4.39 17.03
C LEU A 110 8.41 -4.29 18.27
N VAL A 111 7.32 -5.06 18.33
CA VAL A 111 6.47 -5.12 19.54
C VAL A 111 7.30 -5.55 20.76
N VAL A 112 8.07 -6.63 20.65
CA VAL A 112 8.89 -7.14 21.76
C VAL A 112 9.96 -6.14 22.16
N ASP A 113 10.63 -5.52 21.19
CA ASP A 113 11.70 -4.55 21.45
C ASP A 113 11.16 -3.25 22.07
N LEU A 114 9.97 -2.78 21.68
CA LEU A 114 9.29 -1.63 22.31
C LEU A 114 8.83 -1.93 23.74
N LEU A 115 8.29 -3.12 24.00
CA LEU A 115 7.86 -3.53 25.35
C LEU A 115 9.04 -3.72 26.31
N LYS A 116 10.18 -4.22 25.79
CA LYS A 116 11.43 -4.36 26.55
C LYS A 116 12.22 -3.06 26.65
N ASN A 117 11.71 -1.94 26.10
CA ASN A 117 12.38 -0.64 26.05
C ASN A 117 13.79 -0.67 25.41
N ARG A 118 14.02 -1.57 24.44
CA ARG A 118 15.30 -1.66 23.71
C ARG A 118 15.44 -0.57 22.65
N VAL A 119 14.31 -0.12 22.11
CA VAL A 119 14.29 1.00 21.15
C VAL A 119 13.97 2.28 21.92
N PRO A 120 14.87 3.27 21.96
CA PRO A 120 14.54 4.58 22.49
C PRO A 120 13.52 5.25 21.56
N VAL A 121 12.24 5.19 21.96
CA VAL A 121 11.11 5.67 21.14
C VAL A 121 11.22 7.17 20.80
N SER A 122 11.90 7.94 21.67
CA SER A 122 12.20 9.36 21.47
C SER A 122 13.12 9.62 20.28
N ASN A 123 14.00 8.68 19.93
CA ASN A 123 14.96 8.83 18.84
C ASN A 123 14.40 8.41 17.48
N ILE A 124 13.21 7.77 17.46
CA ILE A 124 12.56 7.38 16.22
C ILE A 124 12.06 8.64 15.51
N THR A 125 12.68 8.97 14.38
CA THR A 125 12.30 10.11 13.53
C THR A 125 10.96 9.84 12.84
N GLY A 126 10.71 8.59 12.42
CA GLY A 126 9.43 8.24 11.81
C GLY A 126 9.25 6.76 11.51
N ILE A 127 8.00 6.41 11.20
CA ILE A 127 7.60 5.06 10.84
C ILE A 127 6.92 5.10 9.46
N VAL A 128 7.39 4.23 8.56
CA VAL A 128 6.78 4.01 7.26
C VAL A 128 6.04 2.68 7.28
N VAL A 129 4.73 2.71 7.07
CA VAL A 129 3.89 1.50 7.06
C VAL A 129 3.56 1.15 5.62
N LEU A 130 4.05 -0.01 5.17
CA LEU A 130 3.65 -0.57 3.88
C LEU A 130 2.39 -1.44 4.04
N ARG A 131 1.68 -1.65 2.93
CA ARG A 131 0.41 -2.43 2.89
C ARG A 131 -0.55 -2.06 4.02
N ALA A 132 -0.83 -0.77 4.16
CA ALA A 132 -1.64 -0.23 5.25
C ALA A 132 -3.07 -0.82 5.36
N HIS A 133 -3.57 -1.49 4.32
CA HIS A 133 -4.88 -2.16 4.34
C HIS A 133 -4.97 -3.32 5.34
N THR A 134 -3.85 -3.97 5.70
CA THR A 134 -3.86 -5.11 6.64
C THR A 134 -3.81 -4.70 8.11
N VAL A 135 -3.62 -3.41 8.40
CA VAL A 135 -3.41 -2.90 9.77
C VAL A 135 -4.58 -3.21 10.71
N LEU A 136 -5.81 -3.15 10.19
CA LEU A 136 -7.01 -3.47 10.96
C LEU A 136 -7.20 -4.99 11.17
N GLU A 137 -6.80 -5.81 10.21
CA GLU A 137 -6.96 -7.27 10.29
C GLU A 137 -5.92 -7.90 11.23
N SER A 138 -4.66 -7.47 11.10
CA SER A 138 -3.54 -8.00 11.87
C SER A 138 -3.51 -7.47 13.32
N CYS A 139 -3.99 -6.25 13.56
CA CYS A 139 -3.94 -5.52 14.84
C CYS A 139 -2.54 -5.25 15.41
N GLN A 140 -1.51 -6.00 15.03
CA GLN A 140 -0.15 -5.88 15.55
C GLN A 140 0.50 -4.54 15.17
N GLU A 141 0.31 -4.11 13.92
CA GLU A 141 0.84 -2.85 13.41
C GLU A 141 0.19 -1.67 14.13
N ALA A 142 -1.15 -1.71 14.29
CA ALA A 142 -1.89 -0.70 15.02
C ALA A 142 -1.42 -0.61 16.49
N PHE A 143 -1.10 -1.75 17.11
CA PHE A 143 -0.56 -1.79 18.47
C PHE A 143 0.82 -1.14 18.57
N VAL A 144 1.74 -1.44 17.65
CA VAL A 144 3.05 -0.78 17.55
C VAL A 144 2.91 0.73 17.43
N LEU A 145 2.06 1.20 16.50
CA LEU A 145 1.86 2.62 16.26
C LEU A 145 1.26 3.33 17.49
N ARG A 146 0.38 2.65 18.22
CA ARG A 146 -0.17 3.16 19.49
C ARG A 146 0.91 3.30 20.57
N LEU A 147 1.80 2.31 20.72
CA LEU A 147 2.93 2.39 21.66
C LEU A 147 3.90 3.51 21.28
N PHE A 148 4.15 3.68 19.97
CA PHE A 148 4.96 4.76 19.44
C PHE A 148 4.37 6.14 19.77
N ARG A 149 3.10 6.40 19.44
CA ARG A 149 2.44 7.70 19.69
C ARG A 149 2.25 8.03 21.17
N GLN A 150 2.25 7.04 22.07
CA GLN A 150 2.20 7.29 23.52
C GLN A 150 3.47 7.96 24.05
N LYS A 151 4.64 7.59 23.52
CA LYS A 151 5.94 8.10 23.99
C LYS A 151 6.49 9.21 23.10
N ASN A 152 6.24 9.15 21.79
CA ASN A 152 6.76 10.10 20.82
C ASN A 152 5.61 10.76 20.03
N LYS A 153 5.53 12.09 20.12
CA LYS A 153 4.53 12.90 19.40
C LYS A 153 5.10 13.63 18.18
N ILE A 154 6.43 13.66 18.03
CA ILE A 154 7.12 14.46 17.02
C ILE A 154 7.36 13.63 15.75
N GLY A 155 7.64 12.33 15.89
CA GLY A 155 7.97 11.51 14.74
C GLY A 155 6.81 11.31 13.77
N PHE A 156 7.13 11.24 12.48
CA PHE A 156 6.16 11.16 11.40
C PHE A 156 5.63 9.73 11.19
N ILE A 157 4.42 9.61 10.67
CA ILE A 157 3.85 8.32 10.22
C ILE A 157 3.37 8.46 8.80
N LYS A 158 3.95 7.68 7.89
CA LYS A 158 3.63 7.70 6.46
C LYS A 158 3.21 6.31 6.03
N ALA A 159 2.01 6.19 5.46
CA ALA A 159 1.41 4.89 5.17
C ALA A 159 1.10 4.74 3.68
N PHE A 160 1.38 3.56 3.13
CA PHE A 160 1.18 3.27 1.71
C PHE A 160 0.31 2.02 1.52
N SER A 161 -0.58 2.06 0.53
CA SER A 161 -1.35 0.90 0.11
C SER A 161 -1.62 0.91 -1.39
N ASN A 162 -1.53 -0.27 -2.02
CA ASN A 162 -1.87 -0.51 -3.43
C ASN A 162 -3.18 -1.32 -3.59
N SER A 163 -3.90 -1.56 -2.50
CA SER A 163 -5.19 -2.27 -2.50
C SER A 163 -6.33 -1.34 -2.10
N PRO A 164 -6.85 -0.52 -3.03
CA PRO A 164 -7.99 0.36 -2.74
C PRO A 164 -9.26 -0.43 -2.41
N ILE A 165 -9.42 -1.63 -2.98
CA ILE A 165 -10.60 -2.48 -2.81
C ILE A 165 -10.77 -2.91 -1.35
N SER A 166 -9.68 -3.20 -0.64
CA SER A 166 -9.73 -3.58 0.79
C SER A 166 -10.35 -2.50 1.67
N PHE A 167 -10.25 -1.22 1.27
CA PHE A 167 -10.88 -0.11 2.00
C PHE A 167 -12.37 0.07 1.70
N THR A 168 -12.90 -0.61 0.68
CA THR A 168 -14.32 -0.56 0.35
C THR A 168 -15.16 -1.56 1.15
N PHE A 169 -14.50 -2.47 1.87
CA PHE A 169 -15.18 -3.58 2.54
C PHE A 169 -15.67 -3.23 3.95
N GLY A 170 -16.97 -3.00 4.11
CA GLY A 170 -17.59 -2.71 5.40
C GLY A 170 -17.68 -1.23 5.73
N TYR A 171 -18.21 -0.91 6.91
CA TYR A 171 -18.58 0.46 7.28
C TYR A 171 -17.38 1.26 7.82
N HIS A 172 -17.15 2.44 7.26
CA HIS A 172 -16.12 3.42 7.68
C HIS A 172 -14.70 2.85 7.79
N GLN A 173 -14.30 1.95 6.89
CA GLN A 173 -12.97 1.33 6.97
C GLN A 173 -11.83 2.32 6.82
N VAL A 174 -11.90 3.23 5.84
CA VAL A 174 -10.85 4.22 5.62
C VAL A 174 -10.58 5.02 6.90
N GLU A 175 -11.63 5.53 7.53
CA GLU A 175 -11.53 6.27 8.78
C GLU A 175 -10.95 5.42 9.92
N LYS A 176 -11.37 4.16 10.04
CA LYS A 176 -10.81 3.22 11.04
C LYS A 176 -9.32 2.97 10.81
N VAL A 177 -8.89 2.76 9.56
CA VAL A 177 -7.47 2.58 9.22
C VAL A 177 -6.69 3.86 9.54
N MET A 178 -7.19 5.03 9.14
CA MET A 178 -6.53 6.31 9.42
C MET A 178 -6.37 6.57 10.92
N ARG A 179 -7.42 6.27 11.72
CA ARG A 179 -7.36 6.34 13.18
C ARG A 179 -6.35 5.36 13.78
N ALA A 180 -6.28 4.14 13.26
CA ALA A 180 -5.32 3.13 13.71
C ALA A 180 -3.86 3.51 13.35
N LEU A 181 -3.67 4.20 12.23
CA LEU A 181 -2.37 4.71 11.77
C LEU A 181 -1.97 6.03 12.41
N PHE A 182 -2.89 6.75 13.06
CA PHE A 182 -2.69 8.11 13.57
C PHE A 182 -2.24 9.11 12.48
N VAL A 183 -2.88 9.03 11.31
CA VAL A 183 -2.67 9.97 10.19
C VAL A 183 -3.92 10.84 9.99
N THR A 184 -3.72 12.08 9.57
CA THR A 184 -4.80 13.06 9.37
C THR A 184 -5.22 13.18 7.91
N GLU A 185 -4.27 13.03 6.99
CA GLU A 185 -4.49 13.27 5.56
C GLU A 185 -4.64 11.96 4.78
N LEU A 186 -5.42 12.02 3.71
CA LEU A 186 -5.65 10.91 2.78
C LEU A 186 -5.37 11.36 1.35
N PHE A 187 -4.41 10.71 0.70
CA PHE A 187 -4.10 10.94 -0.71
C PHE A 187 -4.54 9.76 -1.56
N LEU A 188 -5.43 10.02 -2.53
CA LEU A 188 -5.97 9.01 -3.43
C LEU A 188 -5.41 9.18 -4.84
N TRP A 189 -4.80 8.13 -5.37
CA TRP A 189 -4.17 8.14 -6.69
C TRP A 189 -4.77 7.07 -7.61
N PRO A 190 -5.98 7.32 -8.16
CA PRO A 190 -6.63 6.41 -9.10
C PRO A 190 -5.97 6.43 -10.49
N ARG A 191 -6.12 5.36 -11.27
CA ARG A 191 -5.53 5.27 -12.64
C ARG A 191 -6.03 6.34 -13.60
N PHE A 192 -7.22 6.89 -13.36
CA PHE A 192 -7.80 7.93 -14.20
C PHE A 192 -7.35 9.35 -13.80
N HIS A 193 -6.48 9.48 -12.80
CA HIS A 193 -5.93 10.79 -12.40
C HIS A 193 -5.13 11.40 -13.57
N GLY A 194 -5.34 12.69 -13.83
CA GLY A 194 -4.77 13.37 -14.99
C GLY A 194 -3.23 13.25 -15.09
N ALA A 195 -2.53 13.39 -13.97
CA ALA A 195 -1.06 13.25 -13.92
C ALA A 195 -0.58 11.82 -14.25
N ILE A 196 -1.32 10.80 -13.81
CA ILE A 196 -1.01 9.39 -14.06
C ILE A 196 -1.24 9.09 -15.54
N ILE A 197 -2.39 9.48 -16.09
CA ILE A 197 -2.70 9.30 -17.51
C ILE A 197 -1.64 9.96 -18.39
N LYS A 198 -1.27 11.22 -18.10
CA LYS A 198 -0.25 11.95 -18.88
C LYS A 198 1.10 11.21 -18.87
N SER A 199 1.52 10.72 -17.71
CA SER A 199 2.80 10.00 -17.57
C SER A 199 2.78 8.66 -18.32
N LEU A 200 1.69 7.88 -18.20
CA LEU A 200 1.58 6.55 -18.81
C LEU A 200 1.25 6.57 -20.31
N LYS A 201 0.61 7.64 -20.81
CA LYS A 201 0.33 7.82 -22.24
C LYS A 201 1.59 7.84 -23.11
N SER A 202 2.72 8.27 -22.55
CA SER A 202 4.01 8.31 -23.26
C SER A 202 4.48 6.94 -23.73
N ARG A 203 4.07 5.85 -23.05
CA ARG A 203 4.54 4.49 -23.33
C ARG A 203 3.41 3.48 -23.19
N GLN A 204 2.41 3.59 -24.07
CA GLN A 204 1.32 2.62 -24.17
C GLN A 204 1.77 1.41 -24.98
N ALA A 205 1.55 0.21 -24.42
CA ALA A 205 1.71 -1.02 -25.18
C ALA A 205 0.54 -1.15 -26.18
N GLU A 206 0.84 -1.57 -27.41
CA GLU A 206 -0.19 -1.90 -28.39
C GLU A 206 -0.91 -3.19 -27.95
N VAL A 207 -2.23 -3.12 -27.82
CA VAL A 207 -3.07 -4.25 -27.40
C VAL A 207 -3.98 -4.63 -28.56
N ILE A 208 -3.87 -5.88 -29.00
CA ILE A 208 -4.73 -6.47 -30.03
C ILE A 208 -5.73 -7.41 -29.35
N GLU A 209 -7.00 -7.02 -29.28
CA GLU A 209 -8.06 -7.83 -28.67
C GLU A 209 -8.65 -8.84 -29.66
N LEU A 210 -8.26 -10.11 -29.51
CA LEU A 210 -8.79 -11.21 -30.32
C LEU A 210 -10.03 -11.84 -29.64
N HIS A 211 -11.20 -11.60 -30.23
CA HIS A 211 -12.46 -12.14 -29.73
C HIS A 211 -12.71 -13.55 -30.29
N VAL A 212 -12.37 -14.58 -29.51
CA VAL A 212 -12.65 -15.98 -29.85
C VAL A 212 -14.05 -16.35 -29.38
N ARG A 213 -14.95 -16.67 -30.32
CA ARG A 213 -16.31 -17.12 -30.01
C ARG A 213 -16.27 -18.54 -29.45
N LEU A 214 -17.07 -18.80 -28.41
CA LEU A 214 -17.27 -20.15 -27.90
C LEU A 214 -18.10 -20.97 -28.88
N THR A 215 -17.81 -22.27 -28.98
CA THR A 215 -18.65 -23.21 -29.72
C THR A 215 -19.99 -23.40 -28.99
N THR A 216 -21.02 -23.83 -29.73
CA THR A 216 -22.36 -24.07 -29.17
C THR A 216 -22.32 -25.05 -27.99
N ASN A 217 -21.56 -26.14 -28.11
CA ASN A 217 -21.42 -27.14 -27.05
C ASN A 217 -20.76 -26.55 -25.79
N THR A 218 -19.70 -25.75 -25.95
CA THR A 218 -19.02 -25.08 -24.82
C THR A 218 -19.93 -24.06 -24.15
N SER A 219 -20.73 -23.31 -24.93
CA SER A 219 -21.69 -22.35 -24.39
C SER A 219 -22.79 -23.03 -23.57
N LEU A 220 -23.28 -24.20 -24.02
CA LEU A 220 -24.25 -25.01 -23.28
C LEU A 220 -23.66 -25.51 -21.96
N ILE A 221 -22.45 -26.08 -21.99
CA ILE A 221 -21.75 -26.55 -20.78
C ILE A 221 -21.53 -25.38 -19.79
N GLN A 222 -21.06 -24.24 -20.27
CA GLN A 222 -20.86 -23.04 -19.44
C GLN A 222 -22.18 -22.59 -18.78
N SER A 223 -23.28 -22.59 -19.53
CA SER A 223 -24.59 -22.19 -19.01
C SER A 223 -25.05 -23.15 -17.90
N CYS A 224 -24.95 -24.47 -18.12
CA CYS A 224 -25.29 -25.46 -17.10
C CYS A 224 -24.41 -25.32 -15.84
N LEU A 225 -23.11 -25.06 -16.00
CA LEU A 225 -22.21 -24.84 -14.86
C LEU A 225 -22.58 -23.57 -14.08
N LEU A 226 -22.90 -22.48 -14.77
CA LEU A 226 -23.36 -21.24 -14.15
C LEU A 226 -24.66 -21.45 -13.38
N ASP A 227 -25.60 -22.22 -13.92
CA ASP A 227 -26.86 -22.56 -13.24
C ASP A 227 -26.64 -23.38 -11.98
N ILE A 228 -25.77 -24.39 -12.04
CA ILE A 228 -25.41 -25.20 -10.88
C ILE A 228 -24.74 -24.33 -9.82
N MET A 229 -23.78 -23.47 -10.19
CA MET A 229 -23.13 -22.55 -9.25
C MET A 229 -24.11 -21.56 -8.62
N ASN A 230 -25.05 -21.02 -9.40
CA ASN A 230 -26.08 -20.12 -8.88
C ASN A 230 -27.02 -20.85 -7.92
N TYR A 231 -27.37 -22.12 -8.22
CA TYR A 231 -28.19 -22.93 -7.34
C TYR A 231 -27.49 -23.25 -6.03
N THR A 232 -26.23 -23.68 -6.06
CA THR A 232 -25.46 -24.00 -4.85
C THR A 232 -25.28 -22.78 -3.95
N VAL A 233 -25.03 -21.61 -4.52
CA VAL A 233 -25.01 -20.33 -3.78
C VAL A 233 -26.35 -20.05 -3.10
N LYS A 234 -27.46 -20.18 -3.83
CA LYS A 234 -28.80 -19.92 -3.28
C LYS A 234 -29.09 -20.84 -2.11
N GLN A 235 -28.74 -22.12 -2.24
CA GLN A 235 -28.89 -23.10 -1.15
C GLN A 235 -28.00 -22.75 0.04
N LEU A 236 -26.73 -22.40 -0.20
CA LEU A 236 -25.80 -22.00 0.85
C LEU A 236 -26.30 -20.76 1.61
N LYS A 237 -26.87 -19.78 0.90
CA LYS A 237 -27.49 -18.59 1.48
C LYS A 237 -28.75 -18.91 2.28
N SER A 238 -29.56 -19.85 1.81
CA SER A 238 -30.78 -20.29 2.51
C SER A 238 -30.45 -20.97 3.85
N ILE A 239 -29.37 -21.75 3.90
CA ILE A 239 -28.93 -22.46 5.10
C ILE A 239 -28.27 -21.49 6.10
N ASN A 240 -27.49 -20.52 5.60
CA ASN A 240 -26.72 -19.60 6.44
C ASN A 240 -27.16 -18.14 6.27
N ARG A 241 -28.20 -17.74 7.01
CA ARG A 241 -28.75 -16.37 7.01
C ARG A 241 -27.74 -15.28 7.45
N THR A 242 -26.62 -15.64 8.08
CA THR A 242 -25.58 -14.71 8.56
C THR A 242 -24.55 -14.32 7.49
N LEU A 243 -24.49 -15.00 6.35
CA LEU A 243 -23.46 -14.79 5.31
C LEU A 243 -23.75 -13.63 4.34
N ASP A 244 -24.80 -12.85 4.57
CA ASP A 244 -25.41 -11.97 3.57
C ASP A 244 -24.48 -10.90 2.97
N MET A 245 -23.45 -10.46 3.71
CA MET A 245 -22.58 -9.35 3.27
C MET A 245 -21.30 -9.76 2.52
N GLN A 246 -20.74 -10.96 2.71
CA GLN A 246 -19.43 -11.30 2.12
C GLN A 246 -19.55 -11.96 0.74
N VAL A 247 -20.52 -12.85 0.57
CA VAL A 247 -20.67 -13.68 -0.64
C VAL A 247 -21.23 -12.87 -1.82
N THR A 248 -22.10 -11.89 -1.54
CA THR A 248 -22.79 -11.11 -2.55
C THR A 248 -21.84 -10.31 -3.46
N LEU A 249 -20.69 -9.86 -2.96
CA LEU A 249 -19.71 -9.12 -3.75
C LEU A 249 -18.89 -10.03 -4.68
N PHE A 250 -18.46 -11.21 -4.20
CA PHE A 250 -17.77 -12.21 -5.01
C PHE A 250 -18.64 -12.65 -6.20
N ILE A 251 -19.95 -12.80 -5.97
CA ILE A 251 -20.90 -13.20 -7.00
C ILE A 251 -21.27 -12.04 -7.92
N LYS A 252 -21.38 -10.80 -7.43
CA LYS A 252 -21.55 -9.63 -8.31
C LYS A 252 -20.34 -9.39 -9.20
N LEU A 253 -19.13 -9.65 -8.72
CA LEU A 253 -17.91 -9.57 -9.52
C LEU A 253 -17.84 -10.69 -10.57
N SER A 254 -18.31 -11.90 -10.25
CA SER A 254 -18.47 -13.00 -11.23
C SER A 254 -19.58 -12.74 -12.25
N ASN A 255 -20.72 -12.19 -11.84
CA ASN A 255 -21.89 -11.97 -12.69
C ASN A 255 -21.76 -10.76 -13.62
N HIS A 256 -20.87 -9.81 -13.34
CA HIS A 256 -20.61 -8.67 -14.24
C HIS A 256 -19.73 -9.01 -15.48
N GLY A 257 -19.63 -10.27 -15.86
CA GLY A 257 -19.14 -10.67 -17.19
C GLY A 257 -17.65 -10.36 -17.44
N LYS A 258 -16.84 -10.20 -16.40
CA LYS A 258 -15.39 -9.95 -16.49
C LYS A 258 -14.54 -11.09 -15.95
N PHE A 259 -14.93 -12.33 -16.20
CA PHE A 259 -14.04 -13.47 -15.94
C PHE A 259 -12.71 -13.36 -16.72
N GLN A 260 -12.71 -12.74 -17.91
CA GLN A 260 -11.49 -12.47 -18.66
C GLN A 260 -10.62 -11.33 -18.09
N SER A 261 -11.20 -10.31 -17.45
CA SER A 261 -10.40 -9.22 -16.85
C SER A 261 -9.85 -9.56 -15.47
N ILE A 262 -10.42 -10.55 -14.77
CA ILE A 262 -9.92 -10.99 -13.45
C ILE A 262 -8.65 -11.85 -13.61
N PHE A 263 -8.54 -12.67 -14.66
CA PHE A 263 -7.33 -13.45 -14.90
C PHE A 263 -6.11 -12.57 -15.23
N LEU A 264 -6.33 -11.44 -15.92
CA LEU A 264 -5.29 -10.44 -16.21
C LEU A 264 -4.92 -9.55 -15.00
N LEU A 265 -5.73 -9.52 -13.93
CA LEU A 265 -5.44 -8.76 -12.70
C LEU A 265 -4.75 -9.60 -11.61
N TYR A 266 -4.58 -10.90 -11.83
CA TYR A 266 -3.94 -11.83 -10.91
C TYR A 266 -2.61 -12.40 -11.43
N ASN A 267 -2.30 -12.28 -12.73
CA ASN A 267 -1.04 -12.73 -13.34
C ASN A 267 -0.40 -11.64 -14.23
N GLY A 268 -0.25 -10.43 -13.70
CA GLY A 268 0.46 -9.32 -14.34
C GLY A 268 1.14 -8.44 -13.32
#